data_AF-A0A5D2VHA3-F1
#
_entry.id   AF-A0A5D2VHA3-F1
#
_cell.length_a   1.000
_cell.length_b   1.000
_cell.length_c   1.000
_cell.angle_alpha   90.00
_cell.angle_beta   90.00
_cell.angle_gamma   90.00
#
_symmetry.space_group_name_H-M   'P 1'
#
loop_
_entity.id
_entity.type
_entity.pdbx_description
1 polymer ?
#
loop_
_entity_poly.entity_id
_entity_poly.type
_entity_poly.pdbx_seq_one_letter_code
_entity_poly.pdbx_strand_id
1 'polypeptide(L)'
;METWMEFEIKNHTHTLNQKLNFFNTLKQALMIPYKSPNIIVLCFLVSIPLCFTLFFHEMMLQQTIIAAMDMLREPNAKTMANSFFYKLIQLALLRLLPLHLSELCVAVVTIDSVSRKEKSEMVRRLVDKERWRGILVTSMYVQFVSNGFLLGSTWLMMNYYVIVRSFCYNVFTAAFLRICGVGLVVKFLEWMVMWNMSIVISTSEEVHGVDALGLSAYLCRGKERRGFWLTFVFFVSRIGLRFVCFNNGSYGKRWWMILGVSLICLGKVIKWVVCVMYFYHCKEGRLERVDVEVGELVINCKSET
;
A
#
# COMPACT_ATOMS: atom_id res chain seq x y z
N MET A 1 -19.27 20.99 31.34
CA MET A 1 -17.93 21.38 30.82
C MET A 1 -16.87 20.36 31.22
N GLU A 2 -16.90 19.86 32.46
CA GLU A 2 -16.05 18.75 32.94
C GLU A 2 -16.19 17.46 32.12
N THR A 3 -17.43 17.05 31.79
CA THR A 3 -17.69 15.85 30.98
C THR A 3 -17.15 15.91 29.55
N TRP A 4 -17.09 17.11 28.95
CA TRP A 4 -16.50 17.31 27.63
C TRP A 4 -14.97 17.30 27.68
N MET A 5 -14.37 17.90 28.72
CA MET A 5 -12.92 17.84 28.94
C MET A 5 -12.44 16.42 29.24
N GLU A 6 -13.15 15.66 30.07
CA GLU A 6 -12.81 14.26 30.34
C GLU A 6 -12.88 13.39 29.09
N PHE A 7 -13.89 13.62 28.24
CA PHE A 7 -14.00 12.96 26.94
C PHE A 7 -12.84 13.31 26.02
N GLU A 8 -12.47 14.59 25.92
CA GLU A 8 -11.35 15.08 25.11
C GLU A 8 -10.02 14.48 25.58
N ILE A 9 -9.78 14.48 26.90
CA ILE A 9 -8.56 13.94 27.53
C ILE A 9 -8.48 12.42 27.33
N LYS A 10 -9.58 11.69 27.51
CA LYS A 10 -9.63 10.23 27.29
C LYS A 10 -9.41 9.86 25.82
N ASN A 11 -9.97 10.65 24.90
CA ASN A 11 -9.78 10.45 23.47
C ASN A 11 -8.33 10.79 23.04
N HIS A 12 -7.76 11.84 23.63
CA HIS A 12 -6.38 12.25 23.35
C HIS A 12 -5.36 11.24 23.88
N THR A 13 -5.52 10.78 25.12
CA THR A 13 -4.67 9.74 25.74
C THR A 13 -4.78 8.41 25.01
N HIS A 14 -5.99 8.00 24.60
CA HIS A 14 -6.18 6.81 23.76
C HIS A 14 -5.47 6.96 22.40
N THR A 15 -5.59 8.14 21.76
CA THR A 15 -4.91 8.41 20.48
C THR A 15 -3.38 8.41 20.64
N LEU A 16 -2.85 8.93 21.74
CA LEU A 16 -1.41 8.96 22.05
C LEU A 16 -0.86 7.56 22.31
N ASN A 17 -1.53 6.75 23.13
CA ASN A 17 -1.13 5.36 23.41
C ASN A 17 -1.15 4.50 22.13
N GLN A 18 -2.10 4.75 21.22
CA GLN A 18 -2.12 4.10 19.92
C GLN A 18 -0.94 4.52 19.02
N LYS A 19 -0.56 5.80 19.01
CA LYS A 19 0.63 6.28 18.29
C LYS A 19 1.92 5.67 18.86
N LEU A 20 2.03 5.57 20.18
CA LEU A 20 3.20 4.98 20.85
C LEU A 20 3.35 3.49 20.49
N ASN A 21 2.24 2.74 20.55
CA ASN A 21 2.21 1.33 20.13
C ASN A 21 2.55 1.15 18.64
N PHE A 22 2.14 2.09 17.78
CA PHE A 22 2.54 2.11 16.37
C PHE A 22 4.07 2.23 16.19
N PHE A 23 4.71 3.18 16.88
CA PHE A 23 6.17 3.34 16.79
C PHE A 23 6.91 2.11 17.33
N ASN A 24 6.38 1.46 18.36
CA ASN A 24 6.93 0.21 18.86
C ASN A 24 6.82 -0.93 17.83
N THR A 25 5.67 -1.07 17.15
CA THR A 25 5.52 -2.03 16.05
C THR A 25 6.49 -1.74 14.90
N LEU A 26 6.65 -0.48 14.51
CA LEU A 26 7.59 -0.08 13.45
C LEU A 26 9.04 -0.36 13.85
N LYS A 27 9.42 -0.03 15.08
CA LYS A 27 10.76 -0.31 15.64
C LYS A 27 11.04 -1.81 15.65
N GLN A 28 10.08 -2.61 16.08
CA GLN A 28 10.22 -4.07 16.11
C GLN A 28 10.27 -4.66 14.70
N ALA A 29 9.48 -4.15 13.75
CA ALA A 29 9.55 -4.52 12.34
C ALA A 29 10.93 -4.23 11.73
N LEU A 30 11.51 -3.08 12.07
CA LEU A 30 12.86 -2.73 11.64
C LEU A 30 13.92 -3.65 12.26
N MET A 31 13.70 -4.21 13.46
CA MET A 31 14.65 -5.12 14.11
C MET A 31 14.60 -6.57 13.59
N ILE A 32 13.48 -7.02 13.01
CA ILE A 32 13.33 -8.41 12.53
C ILE A 32 14.37 -8.78 11.46
N PRO A 33 14.60 -7.98 10.40
CA PRO A 33 15.63 -8.28 9.39
C PRO A 33 17.03 -8.41 10.00
N TYR A 34 17.38 -7.58 11.00
CA TYR A 34 18.69 -7.61 11.64
C TYR A 34 18.94 -8.86 12.49
N LYS A 35 17.89 -9.56 12.94
CA LYS A 35 18.03 -10.80 13.72
C LYS A 35 18.41 -12.02 12.88
N SER A 36 18.22 -11.97 11.56
CA SER A 36 18.49 -13.08 10.66
C SER A 36 19.07 -12.59 9.33
N PRO A 37 20.40 -12.54 9.16
CA PRO A 37 21.05 -11.98 7.97
C PRO A 37 20.64 -12.67 6.67
N ASN A 38 20.22 -13.94 6.75
CA ASN A 38 19.71 -14.70 5.60
C ASN A 38 18.43 -14.08 5.00
N ILE A 39 17.55 -13.49 5.82
CA ILE A 39 16.35 -12.79 5.34
C ILE A 39 16.74 -11.54 4.56
N ILE A 40 17.78 -10.82 5.03
CA ILE A 40 18.29 -9.63 4.34
C ILE A 40 18.83 -10.01 2.96
N VAL A 41 19.64 -11.07 2.86
CA VAL A 41 20.20 -11.53 1.57
C VAL A 41 19.10 -11.94 0.60
N LEU A 42 18.09 -12.69 1.06
CA LEU A 42 16.98 -13.13 0.22
C LEU A 42 16.10 -11.95 -0.25
N CYS A 43 15.79 -11.01 0.66
CA CYS A 43 15.06 -9.80 0.32
C CYS A 43 15.86 -8.92 -0.66
N PHE A 44 17.18 -8.84 -0.50
CA PHE A 44 18.05 -8.10 -1.41
C PHE A 44 18.05 -8.73 -2.80
N LEU A 45 18.22 -10.05 -2.90
CA LEU A 45 18.26 -10.78 -4.17
C LEU A 45 16.96 -10.58 -4.97
N VAL A 46 15.80 -10.69 -4.31
CA VAL A 46 14.49 -10.54 -4.96
C VAL A 46 14.16 -9.07 -5.24
N SER A 47 14.79 -8.14 -4.52
CA SER A 47 14.67 -6.71 -4.81
C SER A 47 15.45 -6.29 -6.06
N ILE A 48 16.45 -7.06 -6.53
CA ILE A 48 17.23 -6.69 -7.72
C ILE A 48 16.33 -6.57 -8.97
N PRO A 49 15.53 -7.58 -9.37
CA PRO A 49 14.58 -7.45 -10.48
C PRO A 49 13.58 -6.31 -10.27
N LEU A 50 13.11 -6.11 -9.04
CA LEU A 50 12.21 -5.00 -8.71
C LEU A 50 12.88 -3.65 -8.94
N CYS A 51 14.13 -3.46 -8.51
CA CYS A 51 14.82 -2.19 -8.67
C CYS A 51 15.12 -1.88 -10.14
N PHE A 52 15.48 -2.88 -10.95
CA PHE A 52 15.64 -2.68 -12.40
C PHE A 52 14.32 -2.27 -13.06
N THR A 53 13.24 -3.01 -12.81
CA THR A 53 11.92 -2.69 -13.39
C THR A 53 11.39 -1.34 -12.90
N LEU A 54 11.60 -0.99 -11.64
CA LEU A 54 11.28 0.34 -11.09
C LEU A 54 12.11 1.44 -11.74
N PHE A 55 13.41 1.23 -11.94
CA PHE A 55 14.28 2.22 -12.59
C PHE A 55 13.77 2.54 -14.01
N PHE A 56 13.52 1.51 -14.82
CA PHE A 56 12.96 1.69 -16.17
C PHE A 56 11.59 2.37 -16.14
N HIS A 57 10.72 1.99 -15.19
CA HIS A 57 9.41 2.61 -15.05
C HIS A 57 9.50 4.09 -14.68
N GLU A 58 10.32 4.47 -13.70
CA GLU A 58 10.47 5.88 -13.29
C GLU A 58 11.10 6.72 -14.41
N MET A 59 12.03 6.15 -15.19
CA MET A 59 12.62 6.83 -16.36
C MET A 59 11.58 7.09 -17.45
N MET A 60 10.75 6.09 -17.78
CA MET A 60 9.65 6.23 -18.75
C MET A 60 8.56 7.19 -18.26
N LEU A 61 8.25 7.15 -16.95
CA LEU A 61 7.30 8.06 -16.33
C LEU A 61 7.75 9.51 -16.47
N GLN A 62 9.02 9.80 -16.17
CA GLN A 62 9.58 11.15 -16.32
C GLN A 62 9.51 11.66 -17.76
N GLN A 63 9.89 10.83 -18.74
CA GLN A 63 9.78 11.19 -20.16
C GLN A 63 8.34 11.45 -20.59
N THR A 64 7.39 10.68 -20.05
CA THR A 64 5.96 10.85 -20.34
C THR A 64 5.42 12.15 -19.74
N ILE A 65 5.82 12.51 -18.53
CA ILE A 65 5.43 13.77 -17.89
C ILE A 65 5.99 14.96 -18.68
N ILE A 66 7.26 14.92 -19.08
CA ILE A 66 7.87 15.98 -19.90
C ILE A 66 7.10 16.14 -21.21
N ALA A 67 6.84 15.04 -21.92
CA ALA A 67 6.05 15.07 -23.15
C ALA A 67 4.64 15.64 -22.94
N ALA A 68 3.98 15.30 -21.82
CA ALA A 68 2.67 15.86 -21.49
C ALA A 68 2.72 17.38 -21.24
N MET A 69 3.76 17.87 -20.55
CA MET A 69 3.96 19.30 -20.32
C MET A 69 4.24 20.07 -21.61
N ASP A 70 5.02 19.49 -22.52
CA ASP A 70 5.29 20.08 -23.83
C ASP A 70 4.02 20.14 -24.69
N MET A 71 3.21 19.08 -24.70
CA MET A 71 1.90 19.07 -25.37
C MET A 71 0.92 20.11 -24.80
N LEU A 72 0.99 20.41 -23.50
CA LEU A 72 0.19 21.46 -22.87
C LEU A 72 0.65 22.86 -23.29
N ARG A 73 1.92 23.03 -23.69
CA ARG A 73 2.48 24.32 -24.14
C ARG A 73 2.24 24.57 -25.63
N GLU A 74 2.38 23.57 -26.48
CA GLU A 74 2.20 23.70 -27.93
C GLU A 74 1.25 22.63 -28.49
N PRO A 75 -0.01 23.00 -28.84
CA PRO A 75 -1.04 22.05 -29.28
C PRO A 75 -0.91 21.69 -30.77
N ASN A 76 0.28 21.27 -31.23
CA ASN A 76 0.45 20.80 -32.61
C ASN A 76 -0.03 19.33 -32.72
N ALA A 77 -1.29 19.16 -33.11
CA ALA A 77 -2.25 18.30 -32.42
C ALA A 77 -2.34 16.80 -32.81
N LYS A 78 -1.74 16.32 -33.90
CA LYS A 78 -2.00 14.93 -34.37
C LYS A 78 -0.83 13.96 -34.23
N THR A 79 0.34 14.30 -34.75
CA THR A 79 1.50 13.38 -34.73
C THR A 79 2.09 13.22 -33.32
N MET A 80 2.04 14.27 -32.51
CA MET A 80 2.51 14.26 -31.12
C MET A 80 1.57 13.47 -30.18
N ALA A 81 0.27 13.43 -30.49
CA ALA A 81 -0.71 12.68 -29.70
C ALA A 81 -0.54 11.16 -29.84
N ASN A 82 -0.25 10.65 -31.04
CA ASN A 82 -0.02 9.23 -31.26
C ASN A 82 1.26 8.72 -30.55
N SER A 83 2.35 9.50 -30.60
CA SER A 83 3.60 9.13 -29.92
C SER A 83 3.45 9.18 -28.39
N PHE A 84 2.68 10.14 -27.87
CA PHE A 84 2.34 10.21 -26.45
C PHE A 84 1.45 9.04 -26.00
N PHE A 85 0.42 8.71 -26.78
CA PHE A 85 -0.46 7.57 -26.51
C PHE A 85 0.31 6.24 -26.48
N TYR A 86 1.25 6.06 -27.41
CA TYR A 86 2.13 4.89 -27.42
C TYR A 86 3.00 4.81 -26.15
N LYS A 87 3.60 5.93 -25.71
CA LYS A 87 4.36 5.99 -24.45
C LYS A 87 3.49 5.65 -23.24
N LEU A 88 2.23 6.11 -23.21
CA LEU A 88 1.27 5.76 -22.17
C LEU A 88 0.93 4.26 -22.16
N ILE A 89 0.72 3.66 -23.33
CA ILE A 89 0.48 2.21 -23.44
C ILE A 89 1.70 1.44 -22.94
N GLN A 90 2.91 1.81 -23.36
CA GLN A 90 4.14 1.17 -22.90
C GLN A 90 4.30 1.27 -21.39
N LEU A 91 4.06 2.46 -20.82
CA LEU A 91 4.13 2.69 -19.38
C LEU A 91 3.08 1.86 -18.62
N ALA A 92 1.86 1.79 -19.14
CA ALA A 92 0.78 0.98 -18.57
C ALA A 92 1.12 -0.51 -18.59
N LEU A 93 1.62 -1.03 -19.72
CA LEU A 93 2.04 -2.42 -19.88
C LEU A 93 3.19 -2.77 -18.91
N LEU A 94 4.21 -1.91 -18.84
CA LEU A 94 5.35 -2.06 -17.93
C LEU A 94 4.91 -2.06 -16.46
N ARG A 95 3.91 -1.24 -16.12
CA ARG A 95 3.36 -1.17 -14.77
C ARG A 95 2.50 -2.39 -14.42
N LEU A 96 1.67 -2.85 -15.34
CA LEU A 96 0.70 -3.92 -15.12
C LEU A 96 1.36 -5.30 -15.03
N LEU A 97 2.40 -5.54 -15.83
CA LEU A 97 2.97 -6.88 -15.97
C LEU A 97 4.31 -7.01 -15.20
N PRO A 98 5.45 -6.52 -15.70
CA PRO A 98 6.74 -6.80 -15.08
C PRO A 98 6.90 -6.14 -13.71
N LEU A 99 6.40 -4.91 -13.52
CA LEU A 99 6.51 -4.25 -12.23
C LEU A 99 5.61 -4.91 -11.18
N HIS A 100 4.35 -5.20 -11.52
CA HIS A 100 3.43 -5.84 -10.59
C HIS A 100 3.90 -7.25 -10.18
N LEU A 101 4.35 -8.06 -11.15
CA LEU A 101 4.89 -9.39 -10.86
C LEU A 101 6.13 -9.30 -9.96
N SER A 102 7.04 -8.36 -10.23
CA SER A 102 8.21 -8.15 -9.38
C SER A 102 7.83 -7.69 -7.97
N GLU A 103 6.86 -6.79 -7.84
CA GLU A 103 6.35 -6.34 -6.53
C GLU A 103 5.71 -7.50 -5.75
N LEU A 104 4.97 -8.37 -6.43
CA LEU A 104 4.36 -9.55 -5.84
C LEU A 104 5.41 -10.56 -5.39
N CYS A 105 6.44 -10.82 -6.20
CA CYS A 105 7.55 -11.70 -5.81
C CYS A 105 8.25 -11.20 -4.54
N VAL A 106 8.56 -9.89 -4.47
CA VAL A 106 9.12 -9.29 -3.25
C VAL A 106 8.16 -9.45 -2.07
N ALA A 107 6.86 -9.27 -2.27
CA ALA A 107 5.85 -9.45 -1.23
C ALA A 107 5.87 -10.87 -0.67
N VAL A 108 5.68 -11.88 -1.53
CA VAL A 108 5.59 -13.30 -1.15
C VAL A 108 6.86 -13.73 -0.41
N VAL A 109 8.03 -13.42 -0.97
CA VAL A 109 9.31 -13.80 -0.37
C VAL A 109 9.52 -13.13 0.99
N THR A 110 9.19 -11.83 1.11
CA THR A 110 9.30 -11.13 2.39
C THR A 110 8.34 -11.71 3.43
N ILE A 111 7.10 -11.98 3.04
CA ILE A 111 6.07 -12.49 3.94
C ILE A 111 6.42 -13.89 4.44
N ASP A 112 6.79 -14.80 3.54
CA ASP A 112 7.20 -16.15 3.91
C ASP A 112 8.46 -16.14 4.78
N SER A 113 9.42 -15.24 4.49
CA SER A 113 10.63 -15.07 5.30
C SER A 113 10.34 -14.66 6.74
N VAL A 114 9.38 -13.75 6.95
CA VAL A 114 9.03 -13.25 8.28
C VAL A 114 8.11 -14.23 9.03
N SER A 115 7.21 -14.88 8.30
CA SER A 115 6.18 -15.77 8.87
C SER A 115 6.75 -17.13 9.30
N ARG A 116 7.78 -17.65 8.61
CA ARG A 116 8.24 -19.04 8.76
C ARG A 116 9.66 -19.12 9.30
N LYS A 117 9.87 -20.04 10.24
CA LYS A 117 11.20 -20.33 10.82
C LYS A 117 11.99 -21.33 9.98
N GLU A 118 11.34 -22.23 9.25
CA GLU A 118 12.00 -23.29 8.48
C GLU A 118 12.18 -22.91 7.01
N LYS A 119 13.44 -22.97 6.54
CA LYS A 119 13.81 -22.61 5.16
C LYS A 119 13.36 -23.64 4.13
N SER A 120 13.32 -24.92 4.50
CA SER A 120 12.95 -26.01 3.59
C SER A 120 11.47 -25.89 3.17
N GLU A 121 10.60 -25.59 4.14
CA GLU A 121 9.16 -25.37 3.94
C GLU A 121 8.91 -24.12 3.11
N MET A 122 9.64 -23.04 3.37
CA MET A 122 9.58 -21.80 2.59
C MET A 122 9.88 -22.06 1.11
N VAL A 123 10.99 -22.72 0.78
CA VAL A 123 11.38 -22.99 -0.61
C VAL A 123 10.36 -23.88 -1.31
N ARG A 124 9.85 -24.93 -0.64
CA ARG A 124 8.81 -25.80 -1.20
C ARG A 124 7.55 -25.01 -1.60
N ARG A 125 7.06 -24.16 -0.70
CA ARG A 125 5.87 -23.34 -0.97
C ARG A 125 6.12 -22.22 -1.99
N LEU A 126 7.36 -21.78 -2.18
CA LEU A 126 7.74 -20.85 -3.26
C LEU A 126 7.74 -21.51 -4.65
N VAL A 127 7.78 -22.85 -4.72
CA VAL A 127 7.72 -23.60 -5.99
C VAL A 127 6.31 -24.11 -6.28
N ASP A 128 5.40 -24.03 -5.30
CA ASP A 128 4.02 -24.51 -5.43
C ASP A 128 3.19 -23.64 -6.40
N LYS A 129 2.91 -24.23 -7.56
CA LYS A 129 2.18 -23.60 -8.66
C LYS A 129 0.73 -23.24 -8.30
N GLU A 130 0.03 -24.07 -7.52
CA GLU A 130 -1.38 -23.82 -7.18
C GLU A 130 -1.51 -22.62 -6.24
N ARG A 131 -0.62 -22.58 -5.24
CA ARG A 131 -0.49 -21.44 -4.32
C ARG A 131 -0.17 -20.14 -5.07
N TRP A 132 0.78 -20.14 -5.99
CA TRP A 132 1.09 -18.95 -6.79
C TRP A 132 -0.08 -18.49 -7.65
N ARG A 133 -0.86 -19.42 -8.22
CA ARG A 133 -2.08 -19.08 -8.95
C ARG A 133 -3.08 -18.37 -8.04
N GLY A 134 -3.29 -18.87 -6.83
CA GLY A 134 -4.16 -18.25 -5.83
C GLY A 134 -3.69 -16.84 -5.43
N ILE A 135 -2.41 -16.68 -5.11
CA ILE A 135 -1.80 -15.39 -4.77
C ILE A 135 -1.91 -14.39 -5.93
N LEU A 136 -1.67 -14.84 -7.16
CA LEU A 136 -1.80 -14.00 -8.36
C LEU A 136 -3.24 -13.50 -8.54
N VAL A 137 -4.23 -14.37 -8.32
CA VAL A 137 -5.65 -13.98 -8.38
C VAL A 137 -5.96 -12.89 -7.35
N THR A 138 -5.58 -13.08 -6.08
CA THR A 138 -5.76 -12.05 -5.04
C THR A 138 -5.10 -10.72 -5.42
N SER A 139 -3.85 -10.79 -5.90
CA SER A 139 -3.10 -9.60 -6.29
C SER A 139 -3.71 -8.88 -7.50
N MET A 140 -4.19 -9.62 -8.50
CA MET A 140 -4.89 -9.04 -9.66
C MET A 140 -6.17 -8.32 -9.25
N TYR A 141 -6.98 -8.90 -8.36
CA TYR A 141 -8.17 -8.23 -7.82
C TYR A 141 -7.81 -6.94 -7.08
N VAL A 142 -6.84 -7.01 -6.15
CA VAL A 142 -6.35 -5.85 -5.42
C VAL A 142 -5.87 -4.75 -6.37
N GLN A 143 -5.10 -5.12 -7.39
CA GLN A 143 -4.54 -4.18 -8.35
C GLN A 143 -5.63 -3.55 -9.23
N PHE A 144 -6.61 -4.34 -9.66
CA PHE A 144 -7.74 -3.87 -10.45
C PHE A 144 -8.58 -2.86 -9.65
N VAL A 145 -8.96 -3.20 -8.42
CA VAL A 145 -9.76 -2.32 -7.55
C VAL A 145 -8.98 -1.05 -7.20
N SER A 146 -7.68 -1.17 -6.87
CA SER A 146 -6.82 -0.03 -6.53
C SER A 146 -6.61 0.94 -7.70
N ASN A 147 -6.25 0.43 -8.88
CA ASN A 147 -6.10 1.27 -10.07
C ASN A 147 -7.44 1.83 -10.55
N GLY A 148 -8.51 1.05 -10.46
CA GLY A 148 -9.87 1.51 -10.79
C GLY A 148 -10.29 2.68 -9.90
N PHE A 149 -10.05 2.60 -8.59
CA PHE A 149 -10.32 3.70 -7.67
C PHE A 149 -9.49 4.94 -8.01
N LEU A 150 -8.19 4.79 -8.25
CA LEU A 150 -7.31 5.93 -8.59
C LEU A 150 -7.67 6.59 -9.91
N LEU A 151 -7.93 5.79 -10.96
CA LEU A 151 -8.32 6.30 -12.28
C LEU A 151 -9.69 6.96 -12.22
N GLY A 152 -10.68 6.32 -11.58
CA GLY A 152 -12.02 6.88 -11.38
C GLY A 152 -11.99 8.18 -10.56
N SER A 153 -11.20 8.22 -9.48
CA SER A 153 -11.01 9.43 -8.67
C SER A 153 -10.36 10.55 -9.47
N THR A 154 -9.32 10.24 -10.26
CA THR A 154 -8.63 11.23 -11.10
C THR A 154 -9.57 11.77 -12.18
N TRP A 155 -10.31 10.88 -12.85
CA TRP A 155 -11.30 11.25 -13.85
C TRP A 155 -12.38 12.17 -13.28
N LEU A 156 -12.95 11.81 -12.12
CA LEU A 156 -13.97 12.60 -11.45
C LEU A 156 -13.44 13.99 -11.06
N MET A 157 -12.23 14.05 -10.50
CA MET A 157 -11.59 15.31 -10.11
C MET A 157 -11.29 16.20 -11.32
N MET A 158 -10.82 15.65 -12.43
CA MET A 158 -10.53 16.41 -13.65
C MET A 158 -11.81 16.98 -14.26
N ASN A 159 -12.87 16.17 -14.39
CA ASN A 159 -14.15 16.63 -14.93
C ASN A 159 -14.77 17.72 -14.06
N TYR A 160 -14.78 17.52 -12.74
CA TYR A 160 -15.32 18.52 -11.83
C TYR A 160 -14.49 19.81 -11.87
N TYR A 161 -13.15 19.72 -11.92
CA TYR A 161 -12.29 20.89 -12.07
C TYR A 161 -12.58 21.68 -13.35
N VAL A 162 -12.75 21.01 -14.49
CA VAL A 162 -13.07 21.64 -15.78
C VAL A 162 -14.43 22.33 -15.74
N ILE A 163 -15.47 21.65 -15.24
CA ILE A 163 -16.82 22.21 -15.10
C ILE A 163 -16.80 23.43 -14.18
N VAL A 164 -16.18 23.32 -13.00
CA VAL A 164 -16.08 24.44 -12.05
C VAL A 164 -15.35 25.63 -12.64
N ARG A 165 -14.23 25.39 -13.32
CA ARG A 165 -13.46 26.43 -14.01
C ARG A 165 -14.29 27.13 -15.09
N SER A 166 -15.16 26.39 -15.78
CA SER A 166 -15.99 26.91 -16.87
C SER A 166 -17.18 27.74 -16.39
N PHE A 167 -17.82 27.37 -15.27
CA PHE A 167 -19.09 27.96 -14.86
C PHE A 167 -18.96 29.01 -13.76
N CYS A 168 -18.15 28.77 -12.73
CA CYS A 168 -18.03 29.65 -11.56
C CYS A 168 -16.73 29.37 -10.80
N TYR A 169 -15.63 30.01 -11.18
CA TYR A 169 -14.41 29.99 -10.37
C TYR A 169 -14.60 30.86 -9.12
N ASN A 170 -15.16 30.24 -8.07
CA ASN A 170 -15.27 30.85 -6.75
C ASN A 170 -14.33 30.14 -5.77
N VAL A 171 -13.78 30.90 -4.84
CA VAL A 171 -12.91 30.41 -3.75
C VAL A 171 -13.58 29.26 -3.00
N PHE A 172 -14.91 29.36 -2.80
CA PHE A 172 -15.71 28.31 -2.17
C PHE A 172 -15.67 26.99 -2.93
N THR A 173 -15.85 27.01 -4.25
CA THR A 173 -15.84 25.80 -5.09
C THR A 173 -14.45 25.15 -5.14
N ALA A 174 -13.40 25.97 -5.17
CA ALA A 174 -12.02 25.48 -5.06
C ALA A 174 -11.73 24.87 -3.68
N ALA A 175 -12.26 25.44 -2.60
CA ALA A 175 -12.15 24.88 -1.25
C ALA A 175 -12.89 23.55 -1.12
N PHE A 176 -14.12 23.46 -1.63
CA PHE A 176 -14.92 22.23 -1.64
C PHE A 176 -14.22 21.10 -2.39
N LEU A 177 -13.69 21.37 -3.60
CA LEU A 177 -12.90 20.43 -4.39
C LEU A 177 -11.71 19.85 -3.60
N ARG A 178 -10.98 20.72 -2.88
CA ARG A 178 -9.84 20.30 -2.06
C ARG A 178 -10.29 19.39 -0.92
N ILE A 179 -11.38 19.73 -0.23
CA ILE A 179 -11.95 18.92 0.85
C ILE A 179 -12.36 17.54 0.32
N CYS A 180 -13.08 17.49 -0.80
CA CYS A 180 -13.45 16.23 -1.46
C CYS A 180 -12.22 15.42 -1.87
N GLY A 181 -11.18 16.08 -2.41
CA GLY A 181 -9.91 15.44 -2.77
C GLY A 181 -9.23 14.80 -1.57
N VAL A 182 -9.12 15.51 -0.45
CA VAL A 182 -8.58 14.96 0.80
C VAL A 182 -9.44 13.79 1.29
N GLY A 183 -10.77 13.90 1.24
CA GLY A 183 -11.69 12.83 1.61
C GLY A 183 -11.48 11.54 0.79
N LEU A 184 -11.31 11.66 -0.54
CA LEU A 184 -11.01 10.52 -1.41
C LEU A 184 -9.66 9.88 -1.08
N VAL A 185 -8.64 10.68 -0.78
CA VAL A 185 -7.33 10.17 -0.37
C VAL A 185 -7.43 9.40 0.96
N VAL A 186 -8.16 9.93 1.95
CA VAL A 186 -8.38 9.24 3.22
C VAL A 186 -9.07 7.89 2.99
N LYS A 187 -10.13 7.87 2.17
CA LYS A 187 -10.84 6.62 1.82
C LYS A 187 -9.95 5.61 1.10
N PHE A 188 -9.11 6.08 0.18
CA PHE A 188 -8.14 5.22 -0.50
C PHE A 188 -7.16 4.59 0.49
N LEU A 189 -6.67 5.34 1.48
CA LEU A 189 -5.74 4.83 2.49
C LEU A 189 -6.39 3.76 3.37
N GLU A 190 -7.64 3.96 3.80
CA GLU A 190 -8.41 2.95 4.55
C GLU A 190 -8.52 1.65 3.75
N TRP A 191 -8.86 1.73 2.46
CA TRP A 191 -9.00 0.55 1.60
C TRP A 191 -7.67 -0.13 1.29
N MET A 192 -6.59 0.66 1.16
CA MET A 192 -5.27 0.12 0.94
C MET A 192 -4.78 -0.75 2.12
N VAL A 193 -5.24 -0.51 3.34
CA VAL A 193 -5.00 -1.43 4.48
C VAL A 193 -5.56 -2.81 4.17
N MET A 194 -6.85 -2.88 3.80
CA MET A 194 -7.55 -4.14 3.53
C MET A 194 -6.92 -4.90 2.35
N TRP A 195 -6.50 -4.18 1.32
CA TRP A 195 -5.86 -4.77 0.15
C TRP A 195 -4.44 -5.30 0.42
N ASN A 196 -3.62 -4.57 1.18
CA ASN A 196 -2.29 -5.09 1.57
C ASN A 196 -2.45 -6.30 2.50
N MET A 197 -3.45 -6.28 3.38
CA MET A 197 -3.76 -7.38 4.29
C MET A 197 -4.28 -8.62 3.58
N SER A 198 -5.10 -8.48 2.53
CA SER A 198 -5.56 -9.64 1.75
C SER A 198 -4.42 -10.35 1.04
N ILE A 199 -3.40 -9.61 0.58
CA ILE A 199 -2.18 -10.22 0.01
C ILE A 199 -1.43 -11.01 1.08
N VAL A 200 -1.26 -10.46 2.30
CA VAL A 200 -0.62 -11.17 3.41
C VAL A 200 -1.39 -12.43 3.79
N ILE A 201 -2.71 -12.35 3.91
CA ILE A 201 -3.57 -13.50 4.17
C ILE A 201 -3.43 -14.55 3.07
N SER A 202 -3.47 -14.11 1.80
CA SER A 202 -3.35 -15.01 0.66
C SER A 202 -1.99 -15.68 0.56
N THR A 203 -0.94 -15.08 1.12
CA THR A 203 0.36 -15.75 1.24
C THR A 203 0.41 -16.67 2.44
N SER A 204 -0.15 -16.28 3.59
CA SER A 204 0.06 -16.98 4.86
C SER A 204 -0.94 -18.08 5.16
N GLU A 205 -2.21 -17.94 4.76
CA GLU A 205 -3.34 -18.78 5.21
C GLU A 205 -3.97 -19.61 4.08
N GLU A 206 -3.37 -19.65 2.87
CA GLU A 206 -3.88 -20.42 1.71
C GLU A 206 -5.32 -20.06 1.28
N VAL A 207 -5.87 -18.95 1.78
CA VAL A 207 -7.16 -18.37 1.36
C VAL A 207 -6.91 -17.37 0.24
N HIS A 208 -7.62 -17.47 -0.88
CA HIS A 208 -7.29 -16.70 -2.09
C HIS A 208 -8.47 -15.85 -2.61
N GLY A 209 -8.17 -14.87 -3.46
CA GLY A 209 -9.14 -14.08 -4.19
C GLY A 209 -10.04 -13.22 -3.28
N VAL A 210 -11.34 -13.33 -3.52
CA VAL A 210 -12.37 -12.53 -2.82
C VAL A 210 -12.51 -12.97 -1.36
N ASP A 211 -12.31 -14.25 -1.06
CA ASP A 211 -12.36 -14.76 0.32
C ASP A 211 -11.24 -14.16 1.18
N ALA A 212 -10.05 -13.97 0.59
CA ALA A 212 -8.94 -13.30 1.26
C ALA A 212 -9.23 -11.82 1.53
N LEU A 213 -9.98 -11.15 0.64
CA LEU A 213 -10.45 -9.77 0.83
C LEU A 213 -11.53 -9.69 1.91
N GLY A 214 -12.45 -10.64 1.95
CA GLY A 214 -13.47 -10.74 3.01
C GLY A 214 -12.82 -10.92 4.38
N LEU A 215 -11.87 -11.86 4.48
CA LEU A 215 -11.13 -12.11 5.71
C LEU A 215 -10.29 -10.90 6.15
N SER A 216 -9.69 -10.18 5.20
CA SER A 216 -8.93 -8.98 5.52
C SER A 216 -9.82 -7.86 6.06
N ALA A 217 -11.00 -7.64 5.46
CA ALA A 217 -11.99 -6.70 5.96
C ALA A 217 -12.46 -7.07 7.38
N TYR A 218 -12.73 -8.36 7.60
CA TYR A 218 -13.14 -8.88 8.91
C TYR A 218 -12.08 -8.65 9.99
N LEU A 219 -10.81 -8.99 9.71
CA LEU A 219 -9.71 -8.81 10.66
C LEU A 219 -9.37 -7.33 10.92
N CYS A 220 -9.52 -6.46 9.92
CA CYS A 220 -9.24 -5.03 10.07
C CYS A 220 -10.32 -4.29 10.85
N ARG A 221 -11.55 -4.82 10.92
CA ARG A 221 -12.68 -4.19 11.58
C ARG A 221 -12.35 -3.88 13.05
N GLY A 222 -12.49 -2.62 13.46
CA GLY A 222 -12.20 -2.16 14.81
C GLY A 222 -10.72 -1.86 15.12
N LYS A 223 -9.79 -2.06 14.18
CA LYS A 223 -8.37 -1.63 14.27
C LYS A 223 -7.98 -0.62 13.18
N GLU A 224 -8.98 -0.04 12.51
CA GLU A 224 -8.88 0.83 11.33
C GLU A 224 -7.88 1.97 11.48
N ARG A 225 -7.91 2.69 12.61
CA ARG A 225 -7.06 3.86 12.85
C ARG A 225 -5.56 3.52 12.84
N ARG A 226 -5.18 2.34 13.35
CA ARG A 226 -3.76 1.91 13.38
C ARG A 226 -3.30 1.50 11.97
N GLY A 227 -4.12 0.72 11.27
CA GLY A 227 -3.88 0.36 9.86
C GLY A 227 -3.73 1.60 8.97
N PHE A 228 -4.59 2.60 9.19
CA PHE A 228 -4.55 3.87 8.48
C PHE A 228 -3.21 4.59 8.65
N TRP A 229 -2.70 4.74 9.88
CA TRP A 229 -1.40 5.40 10.12
C TRP A 229 -0.23 4.65 9.47
N LEU A 230 -0.23 3.31 9.52
CA LEU A 230 0.76 2.48 8.83
C LEU A 230 0.76 2.79 7.34
N THR A 231 -0.42 2.77 6.73
CA THR A 231 -0.59 3.00 5.30
C THR A 231 -0.25 4.42 4.89
N PHE A 232 -0.62 5.42 5.70
CA PHE A 232 -0.32 6.83 5.48
C PHE A 232 1.19 7.09 5.40
N VAL A 233 1.98 6.54 6.33
CA VAL A 233 3.44 6.72 6.34
C VAL A 233 4.08 6.17 5.07
N PHE A 234 3.71 4.96 4.64
CA PHE A 234 4.22 4.39 3.39
C PHE A 234 3.75 5.16 2.15
N PHE A 235 2.53 5.68 2.16
CA PHE A 235 1.99 6.48 1.07
C PHE A 235 2.75 7.81 0.91
N VAL A 236 2.93 8.56 2.00
CA VAL A 236 3.67 9.84 2.01
C VAL A 236 5.14 9.61 1.65
N SER A 237 5.79 8.59 2.22
CA SER A 237 7.18 8.25 1.91
C SER A 237 7.36 7.96 0.41
N ARG A 238 6.44 7.19 -0.20
CA ARG A 238 6.48 6.91 -1.63
C ARG A 238 6.36 8.16 -2.49
N ILE A 239 5.43 9.06 -2.15
CA ILE A 239 5.22 10.31 -2.90
C ILE A 239 6.44 11.22 -2.74
N GLY A 240 6.93 11.39 -1.51
CA GLY A 240 8.10 12.22 -1.21
C GLY A 240 9.34 11.77 -1.98
N LEU A 241 9.64 10.46 -1.97
CA LEU A 241 10.79 9.90 -2.70
C LEU A 241 10.69 10.14 -4.21
N ARG A 242 9.49 10.00 -4.79
CA ARG A 242 9.28 10.30 -6.23
C ARG A 242 9.45 11.78 -6.54
N PHE A 243 8.99 12.66 -5.65
CA PHE A 243 9.15 14.09 -5.82
C PHE A 243 10.62 14.50 -5.80
N VAL A 244 11.42 13.91 -4.90
CA VAL A 244 12.88 14.11 -4.85
C VAL A 244 13.56 13.65 -6.15
N CYS A 245 13.14 12.52 -6.73
CA CYS A 245 13.65 12.06 -8.02
C CYS A 245 13.31 13.03 -9.18
N PHE A 246 12.13 13.65 -9.15
CA PHE A 246 11.69 14.57 -10.20
C PHE A 246 12.40 15.93 -10.15
N ASN A 247 12.53 16.52 -8.96
CA ASN A 247 13.11 17.86 -8.80
C ASN A 247 14.61 17.92 -9.11
N ASN A 248 15.27 16.77 -9.19
CA ASN A 248 16.70 16.63 -9.44
C ASN A 248 17.05 16.26 -10.90
N GLY A 249 16.15 16.49 -11.86
CA GLY A 249 16.25 16.00 -13.26
C GLY A 249 17.33 16.61 -14.18
N SER A 250 18.38 17.26 -13.68
CA SER A 250 19.50 17.68 -14.55
C SER A 250 20.52 16.54 -14.74
N TYR A 251 21.09 16.42 -15.94
CA TYR A 251 21.93 15.31 -16.43
C TYR A 251 23.06 14.85 -15.49
N GLY A 252 23.55 15.72 -14.59
CA GLY A 252 24.56 15.38 -13.57
C GLY A 252 24.06 14.51 -12.38
N LYS A 253 22.79 14.09 -12.34
CA LYS A 253 22.14 13.56 -11.12
C LYS A 253 21.58 12.13 -11.23
N ARG A 254 22.07 11.30 -12.18
CA ARG A 254 21.69 9.87 -12.30
C ARG A 254 21.83 9.07 -10.99
N TRP A 255 22.80 9.45 -10.15
CA TRP A 255 22.97 8.89 -8.79
C TRP A 255 21.75 9.10 -7.88
N TRP A 256 21.07 10.25 -7.96
CA TRP A 256 19.88 10.52 -7.14
C TRP A 256 18.69 9.64 -7.55
N MET A 257 18.56 9.32 -8.84
CA MET A 257 17.56 8.37 -9.31
C MET A 257 17.86 6.96 -8.81
N ILE A 258 19.12 6.52 -8.88
CA ILE A 258 19.54 5.21 -8.35
C ILE A 258 19.29 5.13 -6.83
N LEU A 259 19.67 6.17 -6.09
CA LEU A 259 19.45 6.26 -4.65
C LEU A 259 17.95 6.24 -4.31
N GLY A 260 17.15 7.04 -5.02
CA GLY A 260 15.70 7.12 -4.82
C GLY A 260 15.00 5.80 -5.12
N VAL A 261 15.35 5.14 -6.24
CA VAL A 261 14.81 3.81 -6.59
C VAL A 261 15.20 2.77 -5.54
N SER A 262 16.46 2.77 -5.09
CA SER A 262 16.93 1.87 -4.02
C SER A 262 16.14 2.06 -2.71
N LEU A 263 15.90 3.31 -2.31
CA LEU A 263 15.08 3.64 -1.13
C LEU A 263 13.63 3.20 -1.29
N ILE A 264 13.06 3.33 -2.50
CA ILE A 264 11.71 2.84 -2.79
C ILE A 264 11.65 1.32 -2.66
N CYS A 265 12.65 0.59 -3.19
CA CYS A 265 12.73 -0.87 -3.05
C CYS A 265 12.79 -1.28 -1.57
N LEU A 266 13.68 -0.66 -0.77
CA LEU A 266 13.79 -0.93 0.67
C LEU A 266 12.48 -0.63 1.40
N GLY A 267 11.84 0.49 1.08
CA GLY A 267 10.54 0.86 1.63
C GLY A 267 9.46 -0.19 1.35
N LYS A 268 9.49 -0.85 0.18
CA LYS A 268 8.55 -1.94 -0.16
C LYS A 268 8.76 -3.18 0.69
N VAL A 269 10.00 -3.58 0.93
CA VAL A 269 10.32 -4.72 1.82
C VAL A 269 9.83 -4.41 3.23
N ILE A 270 10.20 -3.25 3.78
CA ILE A 270 9.78 -2.83 5.12
C ILE A 270 8.25 -2.76 5.22
N LYS A 271 7.57 -2.27 4.18
CA LYS A 271 6.09 -2.26 4.10
C LYS A 271 5.52 -3.65 4.33
N TRP A 272 6.05 -4.67 3.65
CA TRP A 272 5.55 -6.04 3.78
C TRP A 272 5.84 -6.65 5.15
N VAL A 273 7.04 -6.44 5.71
CA VAL A 273 7.37 -6.86 7.09
C VAL A 273 6.37 -6.27 8.09
N VAL A 274 6.09 -4.97 7.98
CA VAL A 274 5.13 -4.27 8.83
C VAL A 274 3.70 -4.80 8.65
N CYS A 275 3.29 -5.11 7.41
CA CYS A 275 1.97 -5.69 7.15
C CYS A 275 1.82 -7.09 7.78
N VAL A 276 2.86 -7.93 7.77
CA VAL A 276 2.85 -9.24 8.42
C VAL A 276 2.71 -9.12 9.93
N MET A 277 3.47 -8.21 10.54
CA MET A 277 3.34 -7.95 11.98
C MET A 277 1.95 -7.43 12.35
N TYR A 278 1.42 -6.51 11.55
CA TYR A 278 0.07 -6.01 11.73
C TYR A 278 -0.97 -7.14 11.59
N PHE A 279 -0.75 -8.08 10.67
CA PHE A 279 -1.58 -9.27 10.53
C PHE A 279 -1.58 -10.16 11.77
N TYR A 280 -0.41 -10.54 12.28
CA TYR A 280 -0.34 -11.36 13.49
C TYR A 280 -0.99 -10.68 14.69
N HIS A 281 -0.73 -9.39 14.88
CA HIS A 281 -1.38 -8.61 15.95
C HIS A 281 -2.90 -8.48 15.76
N CYS A 282 -3.38 -8.42 14.51
CA CYS A 282 -4.82 -8.42 14.22
C CYS A 282 -5.45 -9.76 14.56
N LYS A 283 -4.80 -10.87 14.17
CA LYS A 283 -5.23 -12.25 14.42
C LYS A 283 -5.25 -12.60 15.90
N GLU A 284 -4.18 -12.31 16.63
CA GLU A 284 -4.03 -12.60 18.07
C GLU A 284 -5.10 -11.88 18.89
N GLY A 285 -5.21 -10.56 18.74
CA GLY A 285 -6.25 -9.81 19.46
C GLY A 285 -7.68 -10.05 18.96
N ARG A 286 -7.91 -10.94 17.99
CA ARG A 286 -9.23 -11.46 17.63
C ARG A 286 -9.47 -12.82 18.27
N LEU A 287 -8.46 -13.69 18.31
CA LEU A 287 -8.51 -14.97 19.01
C LEU A 287 -8.84 -14.75 20.50
N GLU A 288 -8.14 -13.81 21.15
CA GLU A 288 -8.40 -13.45 22.55
C GLU A 288 -9.86 -13.01 22.81
N ARG A 289 -10.50 -12.32 21.85
CA ARG A 289 -11.89 -11.88 22.02
C ARG A 289 -12.87 -13.05 21.91
N VAL A 290 -12.62 -13.97 20.98
CA VAL A 290 -13.45 -15.16 20.81
C VAL A 290 -13.35 -16.04 22.07
N ASP A 291 -12.14 -16.22 22.61
CA ASP A 291 -11.94 -17.00 23.83
C ASP A 291 -12.67 -16.38 25.04
N VAL A 292 -12.69 -15.05 25.15
CA VAL A 292 -13.44 -14.33 26.20
C VAL A 292 -14.95 -14.47 26.01
N GLU A 293 -15.47 -14.26 24.79
CA GLU A 293 -16.91 -14.40 24.49
C GLU A 293 -17.40 -15.84 24.76
N VAL A 294 -16.61 -16.85 24.40
CA VAL A 294 -16.92 -18.26 24.70
C VAL A 294 -16.88 -18.52 26.21
N GLY A 295 -15.91 -17.94 26.93
CA GLY A 295 -15.83 -18.02 28.38
C GLY A 295 -17.06 -17.43 29.09
N GLU A 296 -17.52 -16.25 28.66
CA GLU A 296 -18.73 -15.61 29.20
C GLU A 296 -20.00 -16.43 28.91
N LEU A 297 -20.13 -17.01 27.73
CA LEU A 297 -21.26 -17.89 27.39
C LEU A 297 -21.29 -19.15 28.25
N VAL A 298 -20.13 -19.76 28.52
CA VAL A 298 -20.03 -20.94 29.39
C VAL A 298 -20.37 -20.59 30.84
N ILE A 299 -20.00 -19.40 31.33
CA ILE A 299 -20.34 -18.93 32.67
C ILE A 299 -21.85 -18.67 32.79
N ASN A 300 -22.47 -17.99 31.82
CA ASN A 300 -23.90 -17.72 31.82
C ASN A 300 -24.76 -19.00 31.75
N CYS A 301 -24.35 -19.99 30.95
CA CYS A 301 -25.03 -21.29 30.91
C CYS A 301 -24.95 -22.06 32.24
N LYS A 302 -23.93 -21.80 33.07
CA LYS A 302 -23.73 -22.48 34.36
C LYS A 302 -24.45 -21.77 35.52
N SER A 303 -24.83 -20.51 35.34
CA SER A 303 -25.63 -19.76 36.32
C SER A 303 -27.14 -19.95 36.17
N GLU A 304 -27.60 -20.54 35.06
CA GLU A 304 -29.02 -20.81 34.76
C GLU A 304 -29.44 -22.26 35.06
N THR A 305 -28.53 -23.10 35.56
CA THR A 305 -28.79 -24.48 36.05
C THR A 305 -28.63 -24.57 37.55
#